data_AF-C3U1W8-F1
#
_entry.id   AF-C3U1W8-F1
#
_cell.length_a   1.000
_cell.length_b   1.000
_cell.length_c   1.000
_cell.angle_alpha   90.00
_cell.angle_beta   90.00
_cell.angle_gamma   90.00
#
_symmetry.space_group_name_H-M   'P 1'
#
loop_
_entity.id
_entity.type
_entity.pdbx_description
1 polymer ?
#
loop_
_entity_poly.entity_id
_entity_poly.type
_entity_poly.pdbx_seq_one_letter_code
_entity_poly.pdbx_strand_id
1 'polypeptide(L)'
;QFGHQEPGVNGTEILNCLRHVRPGNGFTPNPSLNLMLRGAVNGENEIPLYTYLKKSCPQPSLAKFKPRESFWDPIRVSDVTWN
;
A
#
# COMPACT_ATOMS: atom_id res chain seq x y z
N GLN A 1 3.98 5.45 0.87
CA GLN A 1 5.04 4.43 1.02
C GLN A 1 5.55 3.94 -0.33
N PHE A 2 4.69 3.57 -1.28
CA PHE A 2 5.12 3.05 -2.60
C PHE A 2 5.19 4.16 -3.65
N GLY A 3 6.27 4.96 -3.66
CA GLY A 3 6.46 6.02 -4.66
C GLY A 3 5.39 7.11 -4.67
N HIS A 4 4.70 7.33 -3.54
CA HIS A 4 3.59 8.28 -3.40
C HIS A 4 2.47 8.13 -4.45
N GLN A 5 2.26 6.91 -4.96
CA GLN A 5 1.28 6.65 -6.03
C GLN A 5 -0.18 6.80 -5.59
N GLU A 6 -0.45 6.82 -4.28
CA GLU A 6 -1.78 7.08 -3.73
C GLU A 6 -1.79 8.39 -2.92
N PRO A 7 -1.81 9.56 -3.60
CA PRO A 7 -1.78 10.86 -2.94
C PRO A 7 -3.13 11.27 -2.33
N GLY A 8 -4.23 10.62 -2.68
CA GLY A 8 -5.59 10.96 -2.22
C GLY A 8 -5.68 11.03 -0.70
N VAL A 9 -6.21 12.14 -0.18
CA VAL A 9 -6.29 12.45 1.24
C VAL A 9 -7.37 11.63 1.93
N ASN A 10 -8.45 11.31 1.21
CA ASN A 10 -9.60 10.57 1.74
C ASN A 10 -10.20 9.62 0.70
N GLY A 11 -11.13 8.75 1.15
CA GLY A 11 -11.76 7.75 0.29
C GLY A 11 -12.52 8.34 -0.91
N THR A 12 -13.08 9.55 -0.78
CA THR A 12 -13.80 10.22 -1.87
C THR A 12 -12.86 10.60 -3.01
N GLU A 13 -11.68 11.15 -2.70
CA GLU A 13 -10.68 11.48 -3.71
C GLU A 13 -10.17 10.21 -4.42
N ILE A 14 -9.91 9.14 -3.66
CA ILE A 14 -9.46 7.86 -4.21
C ILE A 14 -10.51 7.29 -5.18
N LEU A 15 -11.78 7.25 -4.77
CA LEU A 15 -12.88 6.76 -5.61
C LEU A 15 -13.08 7.62 -6.86
N ASN A 16 -12.94 8.95 -6.74
CA ASN A 16 -13.01 9.85 -7.89
C ASN A 16 -11.83 9.63 -8.85
N CYS A 17 -10.62 9.41 -8.35
CA CYS A 17 -9.47 9.04 -9.17
C CYS A 17 -9.74 7.76 -9.97
N LEU A 18 -10.30 6.72 -9.33
CA LEU A 18 -10.65 5.48 -10.02
C LEU A 18 -11.71 5.70 -11.10
N ARG A 19 -12.74 6.52 -10.82
CA ARG A 19 -13.87 6.77 -11.71
C ARG A 19 -13.53 7.67 -12.90
N HIS A 20 -12.70 8.68 -12.68
CA HIS A 20 -12.49 9.78 -13.64
C HIS A 20 -11.08 9.87 -14.19
N VAL A 21 -10.06 9.34 -13.50
CA VAL A 21 -8.65 9.51 -13.88
C VAL A 21 -8.06 8.20 -14.39
N ARG A 22 -7.94 7.18 -13.53
CA ARG A 22 -7.40 5.86 -13.90
C ARG A 22 -7.91 4.80 -12.91
N PRO A 23 -8.61 3.74 -13.36
CA PRO A 23 -8.88 3.36 -14.76
C PRO A 23 -9.70 4.38 -15.57
N GLY A 24 -10.52 5.21 -14.92
CA GLY A 24 -11.33 6.22 -15.58
C GLY A 24 -12.57 5.62 -16.26
N ASN A 25 -13.15 6.38 -17.19
CA ASN A 25 -14.32 5.95 -18.00
C ASN A 25 -15.53 5.45 -17.17
N GLY A 26 -15.78 6.08 -16.02
CA GLY A 26 -16.90 5.70 -15.15
C GLY A 26 -16.69 4.41 -14.37
N PHE A 27 -15.45 3.89 -14.33
CA PHE A 27 -15.11 2.69 -13.57
C PHE A 27 -15.52 2.81 -12.10
N THR A 28 -16.10 1.74 -11.58
CA THR A 28 -16.41 1.57 -10.16
C THR A 28 -15.90 0.21 -9.71
N PRO A 29 -15.28 0.10 -8.52
CA PRO A 29 -14.92 -1.20 -7.94
C PRO A 29 -16.13 -2.15 -7.86
N ASN A 30 -15.87 -3.45 -7.91
CA ASN A 30 -16.93 -4.45 -7.74
C ASN A 30 -17.65 -4.23 -6.38
N PRO A 31 -18.99 -4.28 -6.32
CA PRO A 31 -19.73 -4.07 -5.07
C PRO A 31 -19.34 -5.02 -3.92
N SER A 32 -18.84 -6.21 -4.23
CA SER A 32 -18.36 -7.18 -3.24
C SER A 32 -16.94 -6.88 -2.73
N LEU A 33 -16.24 -5.91 -3.32
CA LEU A 33 -14.89 -5.51 -2.90
C LEU A 33 -14.97 -4.37 -1.88
N ASN A 34 -14.60 -4.66 -0.65
CA ASN A 34 -14.48 -3.66 0.40
C ASN A 34 -13.12 -2.95 0.33
N LEU A 35 -13.13 -1.68 -0.06
CA LEU A 35 -11.96 -0.80 0.06
C LEU A 35 -11.86 -0.29 1.50
N MET A 36 -10.70 -0.52 2.13
CA MET A 36 -10.40 -0.02 3.47
C MET A 36 -9.82 1.39 3.42
N LEU A 37 -9.74 2.04 4.58
CA LEU A 37 -9.05 3.32 4.71
C LEU A 37 -7.57 3.19 4.37
N ARG A 38 -7.00 4.27 3.81
CA ARG A 38 -5.57 4.37 3.54
C ARG A 38 -4.78 4.20 4.85
N GLY A 39 -3.82 3.29 4.85
CA GLY A 39 -2.94 3.03 5.99
C GLY A 39 -1.53 2.69 5.55
N ALA A 40 -0.60 2.66 6.51
CA ALA A 40 0.76 2.22 6.26
C ALA A 40 0.85 0.69 6.29
N VAL A 41 1.63 0.14 5.36
CA VAL A 41 1.90 -1.29 5.18
C VAL A 41 3.23 -1.69 5.86
N ASN A 42 4.19 -0.78 5.87
CA ASN A 42 5.52 -0.96 6.46
C ASN A 42 5.87 0.15 7.47
N GLY A 43 7.03 0.02 8.10
CA GLY A 43 7.58 1.02 9.03
C GLY A 43 6.88 1.06 10.39
N GLU A 44 7.20 2.08 11.17
CA GLU A 44 6.74 2.25 12.56
C GLU A 44 5.22 2.34 12.66
N ASN A 45 4.59 3.01 11.70
CA ASN A 45 3.15 3.26 11.69
C ASN A 45 2.34 2.19 10.95
N GLU A 46 2.93 1.04 10.61
CA GLU A 46 2.22 -0.04 9.92
C GLU A 46 0.96 -0.47 10.70
N ILE A 47 -0.14 -0.70 10.00
CA ILE A 47 -1.37 -1.14 10.67
C ILE A 47 -1.19 -2.58 11.19
N PRO A 48 -1.81 -2.94 12.34
CA PRO A 48 -1.59 -4.25 12.98
C PRO A 48 -1.88 -5.45 12.08
N LEU A 49 -2.82 -5.28 11.14
CA LEU A 49 -3.14 -6.31 10.14
C LEU A 49 -1.90 -6.68 9.30
N TYR A 50 -1.13 -5.70 8.83
CA TYR A 50 0.08 -5.97 8.05
C TYR A 50 1.22 -6.51 8.92
N THR A 51 1.34 -6.11 10.19
CA THR A 51 2.28 -6.76 11.12
C THR A 51 1.99 -8.25 11.25
N TYR A 52 0.72 -8.63 11.35
CA TYR A 52 0.31 -10.03 11.41
C TYR A 52 0.61 -10.74 10.09
N LEU A 53 0.14 -10.21 8.96
CA LEU A 53 0.28 -10.85 7.65
C LEU A 53 1.74 -11.02 7.21
N LYS A 54 2.61 -10.03 7.46
CA LYS A 54 4.04 -10.12 7.11
C LYS A 54 4.79 -11.18 7.92
N LYS A 55 4.28 -11.57 9.09
CA LYS A 55 4.82 -12.67 9.90
C LYS A 55 4.32 -14.05 9.45
N SER A 56 3.18 -14.10 8.78
CA SER A 56 2.55 -15.36 8.37
C SER A 56 3.24 -16.05 7.18
N CYS A 57 4.06 -15.31 6.43
CA CYS A 57 4.83 -15.86 5.31
C CYS A 57 6.35 -15.82 5.62
N PRO A 58 7.14 -16.80 5.17
CA PRO A 58 8.59 -16.74 5.26
C PRO A 58 9.13 -15.50 4.56
N GLN A 59 10.04 -14.79 5.24
CA GLN A 59 10.71 -13.63 4.65
C GLN A 59 11.64 -14.06 3.50
N PRO A 60 11.80 -13.24 2.45
CA PRO A 60 12.79 -13.49 1.42
C PRO A 60 14.21 -13.52 2.03
N SER A 61 15.08 -14.38 1.52
CA SER A 61 16.46 -14.54 2.01
C SER A 61 17.32 -13.29 1.80
N LEU A 62 16.98 -12.45 0.81
CA LEU A 62 17.63 -11.19 0.53
C LEU A 62 16.57 -10.12 0.27
N ALA A 63 16.50 -9.13 1.16
CA ALA A 63 15.66 -7.96 0.94
C ALA A 63 16.49 -6.84 0.31
N LYS A 64 16.22 -6.54 -0.97
CA LYS A 64 16.87 -5.45 -1.69
C LYS A 64 16.04 -4.19 -1.54
N PHE A 65 16.40 -3.35 -0.59
CA PHE A 65 15.81 -2.02 -0.47
C PHE A 65 16.66 -0.99 -1.19
N LYS A 66 16.02 -0.15 -2.00
CA LYS A 66 16.67 1.03 -2.56
C LYS A 66 16.35 2.22 -1.65
N PRO A 67 17.34 2.81 -0.95
CA PRO A 67 17.08 3.86 0.04
C PRO A 67 16.32 5.09 -0.50
N ARG A 68 16.41 5.37 -1.80
CA ARG A 68 15.71 6.50 -2.45
C ARG A 68 14.28 6.20 -2.87
N GLU A 69 13.87 4.93 -2.86
CA GLU A 69 12.55 4.48 -3.29
C GLU A 69 11.72 3.93 -2.11
N SER A 70 12.34 3.74 -0.94
CA SER A 70 11.70 3.34 0.31
C SER A 70 11.29 4.57 1.13
N PHE A 71 9.99 4.85 1.21
CA PHE A 71 9.43 6.00 1.94
C PHE A 71 8.81 5.58 3.28
N TRP A 72 9.57 4.83 4.10
CA TRP A 72 9.17 4.40 5.45
C TRP A 72 10.40 4.05 6.30
N ASP A 73 10.24 4.09 7.62
CA ASP A 73 11.25 3.72 8.61
C ASP A 73 10.56 3.06 9.83
N PRO A 74 11.18 2.06 10.50
CA PRO A 74 12.37 1.32 10.07
C PRO A 74 12.08 0.38 8.90
N ILE A 75 13.11 0.09 8.11
CA ILE A 75 13.06 -0.91 7.04
C ILE A 75 13.39 -2.30 7.61
N ARG A 76 12.55 -3.30 7.32
CA ARG A 76 12.69 -4.69 7.80
C ARG A 76 12.72 -5.67 6.64
N VAL A 77 13.42 -6.80 6.79
CA VAL A 77 13.51 -7.86 5.75
C VAL A 77 12.15 -8.41 5.35
N SER A 78 11.19 -8.41 6.27
CA SER A 78 9.80 -8.83 6.03
C SER A 78 8.92 -7.76 5.37
N ASP A 79 9.43 -6.55 5.09
CA ASP A 79 8.62 -5.48 4.52
C ASP A 79 8.14 -5.83 3.11
N VAL A 80 6.92 -5.38 2.80
CA VAL A 80 6.36 -5.51 1.45
C VAL A 80 7.13 -4.58 0.53
N THR A 81 7.76 -5.14 -0.51
CA THR A 81 8.46 -4.37 -1.54
C THR A 81 7.65 -4.31 -2.82
N TRP A 82 7.92 -3.28 -3.62
CA TRP A 82 7.52 -3.29 -5.03
C TRP A 82 8.31 -4.38 -5.78
N ASN A 83 7.79 -4.85 -6.92
CA ASN A 83 8.42 -5.86 -7.75
C ASN A 83 9.71 -5.36 -8.45
#